data_AF-A0A2S7Q8D8-F1
#
_entry.id   AF-A0A2S7Q8D8-F1
#
_cell.length_a   1.000
_cell.length_b   1.000
_cell.length_c   1.000
_cell.angle_alpha   90.00
_cell.angle_beta   90.00
_cell.angle_gamma   90.00
#
_symmetry.space_group_name_H-M   'P 1'
#
loop_
_entity.id
_entity.type
_entity.pdbx_description
1 polymer ?
#
loop_
_entity_poly.entity_id
_entity_poly.type
_entity_poly.pdbx_seq_one_letter_code
_entity_poly.pdbx_strand_id
1 'polypeptide(L)'
;MNIQDPYMHGADPGNIGSFKFDYVISSYESKVCDELIASTWVSKETEDTRNAVDPNSMNSRNAGAAKEIYSPLGPDAMRLLKLHGGKGKIQCSVMVVQECSPPEYEALSYVWGSTDDLQIIKLDGLDYFVTRNLFEVLLRFRKLDKDRLLWIDALVINQSDLVERGREVTRMPNRYSGAVGTILWLGAPLENAQYGRLDIIAAIKFLSQPDLIVPIEHETGEWVPTKQAVEAIFCSRYWTRAWTVQEIMYSDNVTLYYGSCRCPWIRF
;
A
#
# COMPACT_ATOMS: atom_id res chain seq x y z
N MET A 1 47.94 -5.57 -41.44
CA MET A 1 47.96 -4.14 -41.10
C MET A 1 47.55 -4.05 -39.64
N ASN A 2 48.56 -3.86 -38.78
CA ASN A 2 48.44 -3.57 -37.36
C ASN A 2 48.14 -2.08 -37.21
N ILE A 3 47.17 -1.71 -36.38
CA ILE A 3 47.29 -0.55 -35.49
C ILE A 3 46.73 -1.00 -34.14
N GLN A 4 47.63 -1.03 -33.16
CA GLN A 4 47.42 -1.28 -31.74
C GLN A 4 46.73 -0.09 -31.09
N ASP A 5 45.90 -0.33 -30.07
CA ASP A 5 45.59 0.66 -29.03
C ASP A 5 45.92 0.03 -27.66
N PRO A 6 46.68 0.70 -26.77
CA PRO A 6 47.55 0.07 -25.80
C PRO A 6 47.09 0.35 -24.36
N TYR A 7 46.23 -0.49 -23.78
CA TYR A 7 46.01 -0.54 -22.32
C TYR A 7 45.69 -1.96 -21.82
N MET A 8 46.41 -2.95 -22.35
CA MET A 8 46.42 -4.31 -21.79
C MET A 8 47.85 -4.70 -21.43
N HIS A 9 48.32 -4.28 -20.26
CA HIS A 9 49.37 -5.00 -19.52
C HIS A 9 49.23 -4.76 -18.02
N GLY A 10 48.87 -5.83 -17.31
CA GLY A 10 49.18 -5.98 -15.89
C GLY A 10 47.98 -6.21 -14.97
N ALA A 11 47.45 -7.43 -14.93
CA ALA A 11 46.86 -8.01 -13.72
C ALA A 11 46.80 -9.55 -13.81
N ASP A 12 47.89 -10.14 -13.33
CA ASP A 12 48.04 -11.41 -12.61
C ASP A 12 46.83 -12.38 -12.51
N PRO A 13 46.95 -13.68 -12.93
CA PRO A 13 45.93 -14.72 -12.74
C PRO A 13 45.89 -15.28 -11.30
N GLY A 14 46.06 -14.40 -10.30
CA GLY A 14 46.37 -14.77 -8.93
C GLY A 14 45.63 -13.95 -7.90
N ASN A 15 44.30 -13.83 -7.99
CA ASN A 15 43.51 -13.54 -6.80
C ASN A 15 42.09 -14.07 -6.97
N ILE A 16 41.79 -15.17 -6.28
CA ILE A 16 40.42 -15.56 -5.96
C ILE A 16 39.93 -14.52 -4.96
N GLY A 17 39.54 -13.35 -5.49
CA GLY A 17 38.90 -12.29 -4.73
C GLY A 17 37.55 -12.81 -4.29
N SER A 18 37.47 -13.18 -3.02
CA SER A 18 36.23 -13.49 -2.33
C SER A 18 35.16 -12.48 -2.74
N PHE A 19 34.06 -12.98 -3.32
CA PHE A 19 32.83 -12.21 -3.45
C PHE A 19 32.42 -11.80 -2.04
N LYS A 20 32.79 -10.59 -1.66
CA LYS A 20 32.29 -10.00 -0.43
C LYS A 20 30.85 -9.59 -0.69
N PHE A 21 29.95 -10.33 -0.06
CA PHE A 21 28.55 -9.97 0.21
C PHE A 21 28.40 -8.58 0.88
N ASP A 22 29.51 -7.94 1.26
CA ASP A 22 29.57 -6.68 1.98
C ASP A 22 29.08 -5.45 1.18
N TYR A 23 28.97 -5.51 -0.16
CA TYR A 23 28.56 -4.31 -0.94
C TYR A 23 27.10 -3.88 -0.68
N VAL A 24 26.24 -4.80 -0.24
CA VAL A 24 24.83 -4.50 0.08
C VAL A 24 24.64 -4.14 1.57
N ILE A 25 25.66 -4.30 2.42
CA ILE A 25 25.49 -4.10 3.88
C ILE A 25 26.32 -2.92 4.41
N SER A 26 27.47 -2.58 3.83
CA SER A 26 28.46 -1.76 4.57
C SER A 26 28.44 -0.25 4.32
N SER A 27 27.35 0.34 3.83
CA SER A 27 27.24 1.82 3.75
C SER A 27 25.78 2.31 3.71
N TYR A 28 24.92 1.75 4.55
CA TYR A 28 23.47 2.00 4.51
C TYR A 28 22.98 2.86 5.68
N GLU A 29 23.03 4.18 5.48
CA GLU A 29 22.20 5.16 6.20
C GLU A 29 21.24 5.79 5.19
N SER A 30 20.25 5.02 4.72
CA SER A 30 19.20 5.60 3.89
C SER A 30 18.12 6.20 4.78
N LYS A 31 18.19 7.52 4.97
CA LYS A 31 17.13 8.31 5.64
C LYS A 31 15.75 8.05 5.06
N VAL A 32 15.64 7.62 3.79
CA VAL A 32 14.36 7.27 3.15
C VAL A 32 13.76 6.00 3.74
N CYS A 33 14.56 4.95 3.98
CA CYS A 33 14.07 3.78 4.71
C CYS A 33 13.73 4.17 6.14
N ASP A 34 14.54 4.97 6.82
CA ASP A 34 14.24 5.40 8.20
C ASP A 34 12.99 6.29 8.30
N GLU A 35 12.71 7.15 7.32
CA GLU A 35 11.50 7.99 7.24
C GLU A 35 10.26 7.17 6.85
N LEU A 36 10.37 6.22 5.92
CA LEU A 36 9.29 5.28 5.62
C LEU A 36 9.01 4.35 6.78
N ILE A 37 10.06 3.88 7.44
CA ILE A 37 9.97 3.12 8.68
C ILE A 37 9.29 4.02 9.71
N ALA A 38 9.79 5.20 10.06
CA ALA A 38 9.21 6.06 11.07
C ALA A 38 7.74 6.47 10.80
N SER A 39 7.39 6.80 9.55
CA SER A 39 6.01 7.19 9.16
C SER A 39 5.01 6.02 9.16
N THR A 40 5.50 4.78 9.08
CA THR A 40 4.67 3.57 9.13
C THR A 40 4.76 2.84 10.49
N TRP A 41 5.86 3.09 11.22
CA TRP A 41 6.39 2.89 12.58
C TRP A 41 5.56 2.88 13.90
N VAL A 42 4.33 2.37 14.05
CA VAL A 42 3.78 2.09 15.42
C VAL A 42 3.48 0.60 15.64
N SER A 43 3.96 0.01 16.73
CA SER A 43 3.91 -1.44 16.97
C SER A 43 2.48 -1.96 17.13
N LYS A 44 2.16 -3.07 16.46
CA LYS A 44 0.83 -3.72 16.45
C LYS A 44 0.32 -4.09 17.85
N GLU A 45 1.21 -4.47 18.77
CA GLU A 45 0.86 -4.80 20.17
C GLU A 45 0.53 -3.58 21.02
N THR A 46 1.07 -2.39 20.70
CA THR A 46 0.75 -1.16 21.42
C THR A 46 -0.52 -0.47 20.91
N GLU A 47 -0.95 -0.74 19.68
CA GLU A 47 -2.13 -0.09 19.09
C GLU A 47 -3.44 -0.81 19.44
N ASP A 48 -3.49 -2.15 19.38
CA ASP A 48 -4.70 -2.91 19.76
C ASP A 48 -5.02 -2.78 21.26
N THR A 49 -4.01 -2.62 22.12
CA THR A 49 -4.18 -2.44 23.56
C THR A 49 -4.45 -0.98 23.97
N ARG A 50 -3.91 0.02 23.24
CA ARG A 50 -4.23 1.45 23.48
C ARG A 50 -5.61 1.84 22.92
N ASN A 51 -5.96 1.39 21.71
CA ASN A 51 -7.22 1.77 21.06
C ASN A 51 -8.48 1.21 21.73
N ALA A 52 -8.36 0.09 22.46
CA ALA A 52 -9.47 -0.49 23.20
C ALA A 52 -9.83 0.28 24.49
N VAL A 53 -8.91 1.13 25.00
CA VAL A 53 -9.08 1.81 26.31
C VAL A 53 -8.99 3.34 26.19
N ASP A 54 -8.53 3.89 25.07
CA ASP A 54 -8.50 5.34 24.85
C ASP A 54 -9.87 5.88 24.40
N PRO A 55 -10.53 6.74 25.20
CA PRO A 55 -11.78 7.40 24.81
C PRO A 55 -11.62 8.34 23.59
N ASN A 56 -10.39 8.72 23.22
CA ASN A 56 -10.09 9.51 22.03
C ASN A 56 -9.69 8.67 20.81
N SER A 57 -9.68 7.34 20.89
CA SER A 57 -9.32 6.47 19.77
C SER A 57 -10.24 6.70 18.56
N MET A 58 -9.74 6.42 17.36
CA MET A 58 -10.52 6.51 16.12
C MET A 58 -11.83 5.71 16.21
N ASN A 59 -11.79 4.53 16.84
CA ASN A 59 -12.97 3.69 17.05
C ASN A 59 -13.98 4.35 18.00
N SER A 60 -13.50 4.95 19.09
CA SER A 60 -14.36 5.70 20.04
C SER A 60 -15.04 6.89 19.34
N ARG A 61 -14.32 7.62 18.50
CA ARG A 61 -14.88 8.74 17.71
C ARG A 61 -15.90 8.28 16.67
N ASN A 62 -15.69 7.12 16.07
CA ASN A 62 -16.58 6.54 15.07
C ASN A 62 -17.77 5.78 15.66
N ALA A 63 -17.78 5.49 16.97
CA ALA A 63 -18.77 4.59 17.59
C ALA A 63 -20.23 5.04 17.39
N GLY A 64 -20.50 6.34 17.36
CA GLY A 64 -21.84 6.88 17.07
C GLY A 64 -22.27 6.55 15.65
N ALA A 65 -21.47 6.95 14.66
CA ALA A 65 -21.73 6.69 13.25
C ALA A 65 -21.78 5.19 12.93
N ALA A 66 -20.89 4.39 13.53
CA ALA A 66 -20.83 2.95 13.33
C ALA A 66 -22.14 2.24 13.71
N LYS A 67 -22.83 2.68 14.77
CA LYS A 67 -24.13 2.11 15.18
C LYS A 67 -25.24 2.36 14.15
N GLU A 68 -25.15 3.46 13.42
CA GLU A 68 -26.13 3.81 12.38
C GLU A 68 -25.81 3.13 11.05
N ILE A 69 -24.52 2.99 10.72
CA ILE A 69 -24.05 2.46 9.44
C ILE A 69 -24.09 0.92 9.41
N TYR A 70 -23.64 0.25 10.47
CA TYR A 70 -23.43 -1.19 10.44
C TYR A 70 -24.61 -1.96 11.05
N SER A 71 -25.47 -2.48 10.18
CA SER A 71 -26.45 -3.51 10.55
C SER A 71 -25.81 -4.90 10.59
N PRO A 72 -26.19 -5.82 11.50
CA PRO A 72 -25.63 -7.17 11.57
C PRO A 72 -25.68 -7.91 10.21
N LEU A 73 -24.58 -8.53 9.82
CA LEU A 73 -24.51 -9.35 8.61
C LEU A 73 -25.04 -10.76 8.85
N GLY A 74 -25.88 -11.22 7.92
CA GLY A 74 -26.27 -12.61 7.79
C GLY A 74 -25.10 -13.52 7.38
N PRO A 75 -25.28 -14.85 7.40
CA PRO A 75 -24.22 -15.82 7.16
C PRO A 75 -23.64 -15.76 5.74
N ASP A 76 -24.43 -15.39 4.73
CA ASP A 76 -24.01 -15.33 3.31
C ASP A 76 -24.00 -13.89 2.77
N ALA A 77 -23.79 -12.92 3.66
CA ALA A 77 -23.77 -11.51 3.31
C ALA A 77 -22.38 -10.91 3.49
N MET A 78 -22.12 -9.85 2.73
CA MET A 78 -20.93 -9.03 2.88
C MET A 78 -21.25 -7.57 2.65
N ARG A 79 -20.34 -6.68 3.08
CA ARG A 79 -20.44 -5.26 2.77
C ARG A 79 -19.41 -4.88 1.71
N LEU A 80 -19.81 -4.01 0.80
CA LEU A 80 -18.95 -3.30 -0.12
C LEU A 80 -19.04 -1.81 0.16
N LEU A 81 -17.93 -1.11 -0.08
CA LEU A 81 -17.86 0.34 -0.04
C LEU A 81 -18.10 0.88 -1.44
N LYS A 82 -19.13 1.70 -1.59
CA LYS A 82 -19.33 2.52 -2.78
C LYS A 82 -18.65 3.87 -2.56
N LEU A 83 -17.48 4.07 -3.18
CA LEU A 83 -16.80 5.35 -3.25
C LEU A 83 -17.46 6.20 -4.34
N HIS A 84 -18.14 7.28 -3.94
CA HIS A 84 -18.89 8.12 -4.87
C HIS A 84 -17.98 9.03 -5.68
N GLY A 85 -18.32 9.22 -6.95
CA GLY A 85 -17.63 10.18 -7.80
C GLY A 85 -17.77 11.62 -7.30
N GLY A 86 -16.98 12.54 -7.86
CA GLY A 86 -17.18 13.98 -7.70
C GLY A 86 -15.97 14.76 -7.19
N LYS A 87 -16.20 16.05 -6.91
CA LYS A 87 -15.18 16.98 -6.36
C LYS A 87 -15.45 17.26 -4.88
N GLY A 88 -14.43 17.74 -4.17
CA GLY A 88 -14.54 18.16 -2.78
C GLY A 88 -14.44 17.00 -1.79
N LYS A 89 -15.18 17.07 -0.68
CA LYS A 89 -15.13 16.08 0.40
C LYS A 89 -15.43 14.67 -0.12
N ILE A 90 -14.68 13.68 0.37
CA ILE A 90 -14.86 12.28 0.01
C ILE A 90 -16.20 11.80 0.58
N GLN A 91 -17.00 11.16 -0.27
CA GLN A 91 -18.28 10.57 0.08
C GLN A 91 -18.28 9.09 -0.28
N CYS A 92 -18.73 8.28 0.66
CA CYS A 92 -18.83 6.84 0.53
C CYS A 92 -20.18 6.37 1.06
N SER A 93 -20.64 5.21 0.58
CA SER A 93 -21.78 4.49 1.13
C SER A 93 -21.45 3.03 1.34
N VAL A 94 -22.02 2.41 2.37
CA VAL A 94 -21.88 0.98 2.61
C VAL A 94 -23.09 0.26 2.01
N MET A 95 -22.83 -0.77 1.22
CA MET A 95 -23.89 -1.61 0.64
C MET A 95 -23.74 -3.05 1.09
N VAL A 96 -24.84 -3.66 1.52
CA VAL A 96 -24.89 -5.09 1.84
C VAL A 96 -25.22 -5.87 0.57
N VAL A 97 -24.44 -6.89 0.26
CA VAL A 97 -24.61 -7.77 -0.91
C VAL A 97 -24.54 -9.24 -0.50
N GLN A 98 -25.07 -10.11 -1.35
CA GLN A 98 -24.95 -11.57 -1.19
C GLN A 98 -23.54 -12.02 -1.60
N GLU A 99 -22.90 -12.82 -0.76
CA GLU A 99 -21.54 -13.33 -0.97
C GLU A 99 -21.45 -14.32 -2.14
N CYS A 100 -22.53 -15.03 -2.47
CA CYS A 100 -22.57 -15.98 -3.58
C CYS A 100 -22.64 -15.32 -4.97
N SER A 101 -23.01 -14.05 -5.04
CA SER A 101 -23.16 -13.30 -6.29
C SER A 101 -22.93 -11.80 -6.05
N PRO A 102 -21.72 -11.40 -5.62
CA PRO A 102 -21.42 -9.99 -5.44
C PRO A 102 -21.34 -9.29 -6.80
N PRO A 103 -21.69 -7.99 -6.89
CA PRO A 103 -21.35 -7.19 -8.08
C PRO A 103 -19.82 -7.11 -8.22
N GLU A 104 -19.31 -6.76 -9.40
CA GLU A 104 -17.87 -6.56 -9.60
C GLU A 104 -17.32 -5.49 -8.65
N TYR A 105 -16.26 -5.83 -7.92
CA TYR A 105 -15.58 -4.95 -6.96
C TYR A 105 -14.08 -5.20 -6.95
N GLU A 106 -13.32 -4.22 -6.46
CA GLU A 106 -11.88 -4.35 -6.23
C GLU A 106 -11.58 -4.40 -4.73
N ALA A 107 -10.61 -5.21 -4.32
CA ALA A 107 -10.17 -5.24 -2.93
C ALA A 107 -9.01 -4.26 -2.70
N LEU A 108 -8.99 -3.59 -1.55
CA LEU A 108 -7.86 -2.75 -1.14
C LEU A 108 -7.03 -3.46 -0.08
N SER A 109 -5.74 -3.61 -0.37
CA SER A 109 -4.73 -4.12 0.53
C SER A 109 -3.74 -2.99 0.82
N TYR A 110 -3.67 -2.56 2.08
CA TYR A 110 -2.89 -1.40 2.49
C TYR A 110 -2.50 -1.49 3.97
N VAL A 111 -1.52 -0.68 4.39
CA VAL A 111 -1.21 -0.50 5.81
C VAL A 111 -2.17 0.53 6.38
N TRP A 112 -2.85 0.24 7.49
CA TRP A 112 -3.78 1.21 8.11
C TRP A 112 -3.11 2.56 8.42
N GLY A 113 -1.87 2.54 8.90
CA GLY A 113 -1.08 3.74 9.22
C GLY A 113 -1.38 4.28 10.62
N SER A 114 -0.74 5.39 10.99
CA SER A 114 -0.90 6.00 12.31
C SER A 114 -2.29 6.63 12.51
N THR A 115 -2.78 6.58 13.74
CA THR A 115 -3.99 7.28 14.20
C THR A 115 -3.72 8.71 14.70
N ASP A 116 -2.50 9.22 14.60
CA ASP A 116 -2.14 10.55 15.09
C ASP A 116 -2.70 11.68 14.20
N ASP A 117 -2.88 11.42 12.90
CA ASP A 117 -3.42 12.36 11.92
C ASP A 117 -4.68 11.77 11.25
N LEU A 118 -5.82 11.90 11.93
CA LEU A 118 -7.11 11.43 11.42
C LEU A 118 -7.73 12.45 10.46
N GLN A 119 -8.21 11.94 9.33
CA GLN A 119 -8.97 12.67 8.33
C GLN A 119 -10.46 12.32 8.42
N ILE A 120 -11.33 13.21 7.91
CA ILE A 120 -12.78 13.01 7.94
C ILE A 120 -13.30 12.76 6.52
N ILE A 121 -14.06 11.69 6.36
CA ILE A 121 -14.86 11.40 5.17
C ILE A 121 -16.35 11.40 5.53
N LYS A 122 -17.23 11.45 4.51
CA LYS A 122 -18.65 11.17 4.69
C LYS A 122 -18.92 9.70 4.37
N LEU A 123 -19.37 8.92 5.36
CA LEU A 123 -19.79 7.52 5.19
C LEU A 123 -21.29 7.43 5.50
N ASP A 124 -22.10 7.09 4.48
CA ASP A 124 -23.57 7.12 4.54
C ASP A 124 -24.13 8.44 5.12
N GLY A 125 -23.50 9.56 4.74
CA GLY A 125 -23.89 10.91 5.14
C GLY A 125 -23.33 11.37 6.50
N LEU A 126 -22.78 10.45 7.30
CA LEU A 126 -22.20 10.75 8.61
C LEU A 126 -20.71 11.07 8.51
N ASP A 127 -20.21 11.93 9.39
CA ASP A 127 -18.76 12.14 9.51
C ASP A 127 -18.11 10.88 10.09
N TYR A 128 -17.07 10.40 9.41
CA TYR A 128 -16.34 9.19 9.79
C TYR A 128 -14.83 9.46 9.72
N PHE A 129 -14.14 9.16 10.81
CA PHE A 129 -12.70 9.34 10.93
C PHE A 129 -11.95 8.16 10.31
N VAL A 130 -10.96 8.47 9.48
CA VAL A 130 -10.06 7.52 8.84
C VAL A 130 -8.62 7.98 9.02
N THR A 131 -7.67 7.05 8.92
CA THR A 131 -6.24 7.43 8.90
C THR A 131 -5.92 8.24 7.65
N ARG A 132 -4.87 9.07 7.71
CA ARG A 132 -4.32 9.77 6.54
C ARG A 132 -4.07 8.81 5.38
N ASN A 133 -3.48 7.65 5.63
CA ASN A 133 -3.15 6.71 4.54
C ASN A 133 -4.40 6.23 3.80
N LEU A 134 -5.46 5.85 4.52
CA LEU A 134 -6.72 5.46 3.89
C LEU A 134 -7.35 6.63 3.13
N PHE A 135 -7.31 7.84 3.70
CA PHE A 135 -7.82 9.04 3.03
C PHE A 135 -7.12 9.29 1.69
N GLU A 136 -5.80 9.20 1.63
CA GLU A 136 -5.01 9.39 0.40
C GLU A 136 -5.36 8.34 -0.66
N VAL A 137 -5.55 7.07 -0.27
CA VAL A 137 -6.00 6.02 -1.20
C VAL A 137 -7.36 6.38 -1.79
N LEU A 138 -8.33 6.71 -0.93
CA LEU A 138 -9.68 7.05 -1.37
C LEU A 138 -9.66 8.26 -2.32
N LEU A 139 -8.87 9.29 -1.99
CA LEU A 139 -8.70 10.46 -2.83
C LEU A 139 -8.11 10.10 -4.19
N ARG A 140 -7.05 9.28 -4.21
CA ARG A 140 -6.35 8.85 -5.42
C ARG A 140 -7.24 8.09 -6.39
N PHE A 141 -8.10 7.23 -5.84
CA PHE A 141 -8.91 6.31 -6.61
C PHE A 141 -10.34 6.78 -6.88
N ARG A 142 -10.76 7.89 -6.26
CA ARG A 142 -12.02 8.55 -6.56
C ARG A 142 -11.99 9.13 -7.97
N LYS A 143 -12.99 8.80 -8.77
CA LYS A 143 -13.18 9.38 -10.12
C LYS A 143 -14.12 10.57 -10.05
N LEU A 144 -14.11 11.43 -11.07
CA LEU A 144 -14.97 12.60 -11.09
C LEU A 144 -16.43 12.25 -11.43
N ASP A 145 -16.62 11.29 -12.32
CA ASP A 145 -17.86 11.02 -13.04
C ASP A 145 -18.42 9.61 -12.81
N LYS A 146 -17.72 8.76 -12.04
CA LYS A 146 -18.10 7.37 -11.81
C LYS A 146 -17.82 6.93 -10.39
N ASP A 147 -18.76 6.16 -9.84
CA ASP A 147 -18.60 5.49 -8.56
C ASP A 147 -17.71 4.24 -8.68
N ARG A 148 -17.08 3.84 -7.59
CA ARG A 148 -16.24 2.65 -7.54
C ARG A 148 -16.66 1.76 -6.37
N LEU A 149 -16.79 0.46 -6.62
CA LEU A 149 -17.06 -0.53 -5.59
C LEU A 149 -15.75 -1.12 -5.10
N LEU A 150 -15.52 -1.00 -3.79
CA LEU A 150 -14.30 -1.41 -3.13
C LEU A 150 -14.63 -2.28 -1.93
N TRP A 151 -13.81 -3.28 -1.66
CA TRP A 151 -13.76 -3.94 -0.36
C TRP A 151 -12.59 -3.37 0.43
N ILE A 152 -12.88 -2.65 1.52
CA ILE A 152 -11.89 -2.03 2.41
C ILE A 152 -12.24 -2.42 3.83
N ASP A 153 -11.47 -3.34 4.42
CA ASP A 153 -11.68 -3.90 5.76
C ASP A 153 -12.01 -2.84 6.83
N ALA A 154 -11.28 -1.72 6.87
CA ALA A 154 -11.47 -0.64 7.83
C ALA A 154 -12.85 0.07 7.73
N LEU A 155 -13.54 -0.02 6.59
CA LEU A 155 -14.82 0.67 6.33
C LEU A 155 -16.00 -0.25 6.09
N VAL A 156 -15.78 -1.53 5.75
CA VAL A 156 -16.85 -2.49 5.46
C VAL A 156 -17.08 -3.47 6.61
N ILE A 157 -16.10 -3.62 7.50
CA ILE A 157 -16.19 -4.39 8.74
C ILE A 157 -16.46 -3.42 9.90
N ASN A 158 -17.42 -3.76 10.74
CA ASN A 158 -17.68 -3.03 11.96
C ASN A 158 -16.52 -3.21 12.97
N GLN A 159 -15.61 -2.24 13.00
CA GLN A 159 -14.42 -2.28 13.85
C GLN A 159 -14.73 -2.25 15.36
N SER A 160 -15.93 -1.81 15.73
CA SER A 160 -16.39 -1.80 17.12
C SER A 160 -17.00 -3.14 17.57
N ASP A 161 -17.30 -4.05 16.64
CA ASP A 161 -17.81 -5.39 16.94
C ASP A 161 -16.70 -6.43 16.76
N LEU A 162 -16.10 -6.84 17.88
CA LEU A 162 -15.01 -7.82 17.89
C LEU A 162 -15.44 -9.20 17.36
N VAL A 163 -16.72 -9.56 17.50
CA VAL A 163 -17.25 -10.83 17.02
C VAL A 163 -17.39 -10.79 15.50
N GLU A 164 -17.95 -9.71 14.96
CA GLU A 164 -18.01 -9.49 13.51
C GLU A 164 -16.59 -9.46 12.92
N ARG A 165 -15.68 -8.70 13.54
CA ARG A 165 -14.28 -8.58 13.10
C ARG A 165 -13.59 -9.93 13.03
N GLY A 166 -13.72 -10.75 14.07
CA GLY A 166 -13.15 -12.10 14.09
C GLY A 166 -13.70 -12.99 12.97
N ARG A 167 -15.01 -12.89 12.69
CA ARG A 167 -15.65 -13.63 11.59
C ARG A 167 -15.23 -13.13 10.21
N GLU A 168 -15.11 -11.83 9.99
CA GLU A 168 -14.71 -11.31 8.68
C GLU A 168 -13.23 -11.56 8.39
N VAL A 169 -12.35 -11.55 9.41
CA VAL A 169 -10.93 -11.89 9.26
C VAL A 169 -10.76 -13.31 8.70
N THR A 170 -11.56 -14.29 9.17
CA THR A 170 -11.48 -15.66 8.63
C THR A 170 -12.03 -15.77 7.20
N ARG A 171 -12.85 -14.81 6.75
CA ARG A 171 -13.42 -14.75 5.40
C ARG A 171 -12.61 -13.92 4.42
N MET A 172 -11.58 -13.19 4.87
CA MET A 172 -10.76 -12.34 3.99
C MET A 172 -10.30 -13.04 2.71
N PRO A 173 -9.81 -14.31 2.72
CA PRO A 173 -9.44 -15.01 1.49
C PRO A 173 -10.54 -14.98 0.41
N ASN A 174 -11.80 -15.19 0.80
CA ASN A 174 -12.95 -15.17 -0.12
C ASN A 174 -13.24 -13.76 -0.66
N ARG A 175 -12.95 -12.71 0.12
CA ARG A 175 -13.12 -11.31 -0.30
C ARG A 175 -12.07 -10.91 -1.34
N TYR A 176 -10.85 -11.40 -1.20
CA TYR A 176 -9.79 -11.13 -2.18
C TYR A 176 -9.96 -11.98 -3.45
N SER A 177 -10.40 -13.22 -3.33
CA SER A 177 -10.64 -14.10 -4.48
C SER A 177 -11.88 -13.74 -5.29
N GLY A 178 -12.92 -13.19 -4.66
CA GLY A 178 -14.11 -12.72 -5.36
C GLY A 178 -13.95 -11.36 -6.05
N ALA A 179 -12.85 -10.65 -5.83
CA ALA A 179 -12.60 -9.34 -6.42
C ALA A 179 -12.08 -9.46 -7.86
N VAL A 180 -12.50 -8.53 -8.74
CA VAL A 180 -11.97 -8.46 -10.13
C VAL A 180 -10.51 -8.01 -10.19
N GLY A 181 -10.00 -7.48 -9.07
CA GLY A 181 -8.61 -7.19 -8.86
C GLY A 181 -8.35 -6.63 -7.47
N THR A 182 -7.08 -6.70 -7.05
CA THR A 182 -6.63 -6.17 -5.77
C THR A 182 -5.65 -5.03 -5.98
N ILE A 183 -5.91 -3.94 -5.29
CA ILE A 183 -5.06 -2.76 -5.20
C ILE A 183 -4.13 -2.95 -4.01
N LEU A 184 -2.83 -3.12 -4.25
CA LEU A 184 -1.84 -3.03 -3.18
C LEU A 184 -1.38 -1.58 -3.07
N TRP A 185 -1.62 -0.92 -1.94
CA TRP A 185 -1.22 0.46 -1.73
C TRP A 185 -0.09 0.56 -0.71
N LEU A 186 1.07 1.03 -1.18
CA LEU A 186 2.26 1.22 -0.36
C LEU A 186 2.34 2.58 0.34
N GLY A 187 1.50 3.53 -0.02
CA GLY A 187 1.53 4.90 0.53
C GLY A 187 1.53 5.98 -0.55
N ALA A 188 1.25 7.21 -0.10
CA ALA A 188 1.61 8.40 -0.87
C ALA A 188 3.14 8.58 -0.88
N PRO A 189 3.71 9.30 -1.86
CA PRO A 189 5.12 9.68 -1.81
C PRO A 189 5.39 10.52 -0.54
N LEU A 190 6.56 10.35 0.07
CA LEU A 190 6.97 11.14 1.24
C LEU A 190 6.91 12.65 0.90
N GLU A 191 6.45 13.51 1.83
CA GLU A 191 6.32 14.97 1.59
C GLU A 191 7.66 15.66 1.27
N ASN A 192 8.78 15.06 1.69
CA ASN A 192 10.14 15.51 1.38
C ASN A 192 10.71 14.85 0.12
N ALA A 193 9.97 13.91 -0.47
CA ALA A 193 10.22 13.43 -1.81
C ALA A 193 9.66 14.44 -2.83
N GLN A 194 10.30 15.61 -2.91
CA GLN A 194 10.30 16.44 -4.14
C GLN A 194 10.85 15.67 -5.35
N TYR A 195 11.42 14.51 -5.09
CA TYR A 195 11.88 13.57 -6.06
C TYR A 195 10.73 13.08 -6.96
N GLY A 196 10.82 13.41 -8.24
CA GLY A 196 9.80 13.09 -9.23
C GLY A 196 9.45 11.60 -9.32
N ARG A 197 8.34 11.37 -10.04
CA ARG A 197 7.75 10.09 -10.47
C ARG A 197 8.64 8.88 -10.14
N LEU A 198 8.31 8.11 -9.11
CA LEU A 198 8.99 6.84 -8.86
C LEU A 198 8.70 5.87 -10.00
N ASP A 199 9.63 5.68 -10.92
CA ASP A 199 9.47 4.63 -11.91
C ASP A 199 9.71 3.26 -11.25
N ILE A 200 8.63 2.69 -10.70
CA ILE A 200 8.60 1.35 -10.13
C ILE A 200 9.14 0.33 -11.15
N ILE A 201 8.93 0.54 -12.46
CA ILE A 201 9.44 -0.35 -13.49
C ILE A 201 10.97 -0.20 -13.62
N ALA A 202 11.52 1.01 -13.51
CA ALA A 202 12.97 1.21 -13.46
C ALA A 202 13.59 0.60 -12.20
N ALA A 203 12.93 0.74 -11.04
CA ALA A 203 13.32 0.11 -9.78
C ALA A 203 13.34 -1.43 -9.89
N ILE A 204 12.30 -2.04 -10.45
CA ILE A 204 12.24 -3.50 -10.68
C ILE A 204 13.27 -3.96 -11.71
N LYS A 205 13.45 -3.22 -12.81
CA LYS A 205 14.46 -3.53 -13.83
C LYS A 205 15.87 -3.50 -13.26
N PHE A 206 16.17 -2.50 -12.42
CA PHE A 206 17.45 -2.41 -11.72
C PHE A 206 17.69 -3.61 -10.80
N LEU A 207 16.67 -4.06 -10.07
CA LEU A 207 16.77 -5.27 -9.24
C LEU A 207 16.93 -6.56 -10.04
N SER A 208 16.27 -6.63 -11.21
CA SER A 208 16.31 -7.81 -12.08
C SER A 208 17.61 -7.89 -12.88
N GLN A 209 18.24 -6.76 -13.16
CA GLN A 209 19.46 -6.62 -13.95
C GLN A 209 20.33 -5.48 -13.36
N PRO A 210 21.11 -5.76 -12.30
CA PRO A 210 21.87 -4.73 -11.60
C PRO A 210 22.96 -4.07 -12.46
N ASP A 211 23.40 -4.76 -13.53
CA ASP A 211 24.39 -4.27 -14.48
C ASP A 211 23.80 -3.32 -15.55
N LEU A 212 22.48 -3.13 -15.56
CA LEU A 212 21.82 -2.25 -16.52
C LEU A 212 22.12 -0.79 -16.16
N ILE A 213 22.92 -0.12 -17.00
CA ILE A 213 23.18 1.32 -16.89
C ILE A 213 21.85 2.06 -17.09
N VAL A 214 21.33 2.62 -16.01
CA VAL A 214 20.16 3.50 -16.07
C VAL A 214 20.61 4.83 -16.72
N PRO A 215 19.86 5.41 -17.67
CA PRO A 215 20.23 6.68 -18.28
C PRO A 215 20.46 7.74 -17.20
N ILE A 216 21.67 8.30 -17.17
CA ILE A 216 22.13 9.21 -16.11
C ILE A 216 21.48 10.60 -16.26
N GLU A 217 20.95 10.94 -17.43
CA GLU A 217 20.46 12.28 -17.71
C GLU A 217 19.17 12.26 -18.53
N HIS A 218 18.10 12.80 -17.93
CA HIS A 218 16.98 13.37 -18.67
C HIS A 218 16.79 14.82 -18.17
N GLU A 219 16.76 15.76 -19.10
CA GLU A 219 16.95 17.22 -18.95
C GLU A 219 15.98 17.96 -18.00
N THR A 220 15.09 17.28 -17.27
CA THR A 220 13.98 17.92 -16.55
C THR A 220 14.04 17.83 -15.02
N GLY A 221 15.20 17.49 -14.43
CA GLY A 221 15.61 18.06 -13.14
C GLY A 221 15.04 17.51 -11.82
N GLU A 222 14.06 16.62 -11.77
CA GLU A 222 13.63 16.03 -10.48
C GLU A 222 13.23 14.54 -10.63
N TRP A 223 14.10 13.63 -10.17
CA TRP A 223 13.81 12.18 -10.05
C TRP A 223 14.35 11.64 -8.72
N VAL A 224 13.67 10.65 -8.11
CA VAL A 224 14.23 9.83 -7.03
C VAL A 224 15.35 8.97 -7.62
N PRO A 225 16.57 8.94 -7.06
CA PRO A 225 17.57 7.96 -7.43
C PRO A 225 16.97 6.55 -7.37
N THR A 226 17.12 5.73 -8.43
CA THR A 226 16.53 4.37 -8.54
C THR A 226 16.73 3.52 -7.28
N LYS A 227 17.84 3.71 -6.56
CA LYS A 227 18.10 3.09 -5.25
C LYS A 227 17.09 3.49 -4.16
N GLN A 228 16.81 4.78 -3.99
CA GLN A 228 15.83 5.28 -3.01
C GLN A 228 14.41 4.83 -3.37
N ALA A 229 14.12 4.67 -4.66
CA ALA A 229 12.85 4.12 -5.15
C ALA A 229 12.65 2.66 -4.75
N VAL A 230 13.68 1.85 -4.99
CA VAL A 230 13.75 0.45 -4.56
C VAL A 230 13.62 0.36 -3.05
N GLU A 231 14.42 1.12 -2.31
CA GLU A 231 14.37 1.17 -0.85
C GLU A 231 12.97 1.54 -0.36
N ALA A 232 12.33 2.54 -0.95
CA ALA A 232 11.00 2.96 -0.54
C ALA A 232 9.93 1.86 -0.71
N ILE A 233 10.05 1.07 -1.76
CA ILE A 233 9.16 -0.04 -2.04
C ILE A 233 9.45 -1.18 -1.06
N PHE A 234 10.69 -1.65 -0.96
CA PHE A 234 11.05 -2.85 -0.20
C PHE A 234 11.13 -2.64 1.32
N CYS A 235 11.43 -1.43 1.79
CA CYS A 235 11.36 -1.05 3.21
C CYS A 235 9.92 -0.75 3.67
N SER A 236 8.91 -0.83 2.79
CA SER A 236 7.52 -0.58 3.18
C SER A 236 7.04 -1.59 4.23
N ARG A 237 6.41 -1.08 5.29
CA ARG A 237 5.71 -1.91 6.30
C ARG A 237 4.61 -2.79 5.73
N TYR A 238 4.17 -2.51 4.51
CA TYR A 238 3.27 -3.38 3.80
C TYR A 238 3.77 -4.84 3.81
N TRP A 239 5.08 -5.06 3.66
CA TRP A 239 5.67 -6.40 3.63
C TRP A 239 5.76 -7.10 4.99
N THR A 240 5.67 -6.35 6.10
CA THR A 240 5.75 -6.94 7.45
C THR A 240 4.42 -7.46 7.96
N ARG A 241 3.33 -7.28 7.20
CA ARG A 241 1.99 -7.78 7.57
C ARG A 241 1.91 -9.27 7.22
N ALA A 242 1.63 -10.10 8.22
CA ALA A 242 1.41 -11.54 8.05
C ALA A 242 0.36 -11.89 6.97
N TRP A 243 -0.60 -10.98 6.73
CA TRP A 243 -1.70 -11.18 5.79
C TRP A 243 -1.38 -10.78 4.34
N THR A 244 -0.29 -10.06 4.08
CA THR A 244 0.11 -9.59 2.74
C THR A 244 0.20 -10.74 1.74
N VAL A 245 0.72 -11.90 2.18
CA VAL A 245 0.82 -13.10 1.34
C VAL A 245 -0.57 -13.59 0.92
N GLN A 246 -1.56 -13.55 1.80
CA GLN A 246 -2.92 -13.99 1.47
C GLN A 246 -3.61 -13.01 0.52
N GLU A 247 -3.47 -11.71 0.78
CA GLU A 247 -4.04 -10.64 -0.05
C GLU A 247 -3.52 -10.71 -1.50
N ILE A 248 -2.27 -11.14 -1.68
CA ILE A 248 -1.63 -11.32 -2.99
C ILE A 248 -1.96 -12.68 -3.62
N MET A 249 -1.90 -13.78 -2.85
CA MET A 249 -2.07 -15.12 -3.40
C MET A 249 -3.51 -15.43 -3.81
N TYR A 250 -4.51 -14.84 -3.14
CA TYR A 250 -5.91 -15.18 -3.42
C TYR A 250 -6.54 -14.35 -4.54
N SER A 251 -5.88 -13.31 -5.03
CA SER A 251 -6.42 -12.46 -6.10
C SER A 251 -5.78 -12.78 -7.45
N ASP A 252 -6.62 -12.97 -8.47
CA ASP A 252 -6.17 -13.29 -9.82
C ASP A 252 -5.45 -12.12 -10.52
N ASN A 253 -5.74 -10.89 -10.10
CA ASN A 253 -5.20 -9.68 -10.71
C ASN A 253 -4.80 -8.66 -9.64
N VAL A 254 -3.51 -8.59 -9.35
CA VAL A 254 -2.96 -7.71 -8.33
C VAL A 254 -2.18 -6.58 -8.99
N THR A 255 -2.41 -5.34 -8.57
CA THR A 255 -1.65 -4.17 -9.02
C THR A 255 -1.09 -3.42 -7.82
N LEU A 256 0.22 -3.26 -7.79
CA LEU A 256 0.94 -2.45 -6.82
C LEU A 256 0.85 -0.97 -7.18
N TYR A 257 0.59 -0.14 -6.17
CA TYR A 257 0.55 1.30 -6.27
C TYR A 257 1.46 1.93 -5.20
N TYR A 258 2.27 2.90 -5.65
CA TYR A 258 2.99 3.82 -4.80
C TYR A 258 2.73 5.23 -5.34
N GLY A 259 1.91 6.00 -4.62
CA GLY A 259 1.44 7.30 -5.09
C GLY A 259 0.76 7.25 -6.47
N SER A 260 1.37 7.92 -7.45
CA SER A 260 0.87 7.95 -8.83
C SER A 260 1.33 6.77 -9.70
N CYS A 261 2.30 6.00 -9.21
CA CYS A 261 2.98 4.95 -9.96
C CYS A 261 2.31 3.60 -9.71
N ARG A 262 2.27 2.75 -10.74
CA ARG A 262 1.62 1.43 -10.64
C ARG A 262 2.38 0.36 -11.42
N CYS A 263 2.40 -0.86 -10.88
CA CYS A 263 2.97 -2.04 -11.54
C CYS A 263 2.05 -3.25 -11.34
N PRO A 264 1.66 -3.97 -12.41
CA PRO A 264 1.02 -5.28 -12.26
C PRO A 264 1.93 -6.24 -11.48
N TRP A 265 1.38 -7.00 -10.53
CA TRP A 265 2.13 -7.89 -9.66
C TRP A 265 2.95 -8.94 -10.42
N ILE A 266 2.42 -9.47 -11.53
CA ILE A 266 3.15 -10.43 -12.38
C ILE A 266 4.47 -9.87 -12.97
N ARG A 267 4.65 -8.54 -12.92
CA ARG A 267 5.86 -7.85 -13.37
C ARG A 267 6.70 -7.29 -12.21
N PHE A 268 6.28 -7.53 -10.96
CA PHE A 268 7.00 -7.17 -9.74
C PHE A 268 7.89 -8.34 -9.31
#